data_AF-A0A355RY21-F1
#
_entry.id   AF-A0A355RY21-F1
#
_cell.length_a   1.000
_cell.length_b   1.000
_cell.length_c   1.000
_cell.angle_alpha   90.00
_cell.angle_beta   90.00
_cell.angle_gamma   90.00
#
_symmetry.space_group_name_H-M   'P 1'
#
loop_
_entity.id
_entity.type
_entity.pdbx_description
1 polymer ?
#
loop_
_entity_poly.entity_id
_entity_poly.type
_entity_poly.pdbx_seq_one_letter_code
_entity_poly.pdbx_strand_id
1 'polypeptide(L)' 'MGKLTIVGLGPGSLDDLTLGAVREIENAKHLYLRTKHHPTVKYIEDKGISYTSFDDIYESLPTFEEVYQEIANRIIGSA' A
#
# COMPACT_ATOMS: atom_id res chain seq x y z
N MET A 1 -10.45 9.24 16.53
CA MET A 1 -9.66 8.00 16.57
C MET A 1 -9.65 7.43 15.16
N GLY A 2 -8.48 7.31 14.53
CA GLY A 2 -8.35 6.80 13.15
C GLY A 2 -8.41 5.26 13.12
N LYS A 3 -8.77 4.69 11.96
CA LYS A 3 -8.71 3.25 11.70
C LYS A 3 -7.67 3.00 10.61
N LEU A 4 -6.71 2.12 10.89
CA LEU A 4 -5.76 1.62 9.91
C LEU A 4 -6.12 0.17 9.56
N THR A 5 -6.35 -0.12 8.29
CA THR A 5 -6.52 -1.50 7.78
C THR A 5 -5.27 -1.87 6.99
N ILE A 6 -4.62 -2.99 7.34
CA ILE A 6 -3.53 -3.56 6.56
C ILE A 6 -4.07 -4.73 5.74
N VAL A 7 -3.85 -4.71 4.43
CA VAL A 7 -4.29 -5.77 3.50
C VAL A 7 -3.10 -6.30 2.70
N GLY A 8 -3.11 -7.60 2.40
CA GLY A 8 -2.14 -8.23 1.51
C GLY A 8 -2.59 -8.17 0.05
N LEU A 9 -1.63 -7.98 -0.87
CA LEU A 9 -1.88 -7.94 -2.33
C LEU A 9 -1.71 -9.30 -3.04
N GLY A 10 -1.44 -10.37 -2.27
CA GLY A 10 -1.06 -11.67 -2.81
C GLY A 10 0.39 -11.69 -3.35
N PRO A 11 0.83 -12.78 -3.99
CA PRO A 11 2.15 -12.90 -4.62
C PRO A 11 2.25 -12.23 -5.99
N GLY A 12 1.13 -11.83 -6.61
CA GLY A 12 1.14 -11.03 -7.85
C GLY A 12 -0.02 -11.27 -8.81
N SER A 13 -0.75 -12.38 -8.72
CA SER A 13 -1.96 -12.54 -9.55
C SER A 13 -3.11 -11.72 -8.98
N LEU A 14 -3.96 -11.21 -9.88
CA LEU A 14 -5.24 -10.62 -9.46
C LEU A 14 -6.12 -11.65 -8.73
N ASP A 15 -6.04 -12.91 -9.15
CA ASP A 15 -6.81 -14.01 -8.55
C ASP A 15 -6.40 -14.32 -7.10
N ASP A 16 -5.23 -13.83 -6.68
CA ASP A 16 -4.76 -13.97 -5.30
C ASP A 16 -5.32 -12.88 -4.37
N LEU A 17 -5.98 -11.85 -4.92
CA LEU A 17 -6.67 -10.87 -4.09
C LEU A 17 -7.94 -11.47 -3.49
N THR A 18 -7.98 -11.52 -2.17
CA THR A 18 -9.22 -11.86 -1.48
C THR A 18 -10.29 -10.79 -1.71
N LEU A 19 -11.56 -11.20 -1.74
CA LEU A 19 -12.68 -10.26 -1.85
C LEU A 19 -12.70 -9.22 -0.71
N GLY A 20 -12.15 -9.55 0.46
CA GLY A 20 -11.97 -8.60 1.55
C GLY A 20 -10.97 -7.50 1.21
N ALA A 21 -9.80 -7.88 0.69
CA ALA A 21 -8.78 -6.91 0.29
C ALA A 21 -9.29 -5.98 -0.82
N VAL A 22 -9.97 -6.52 -1.83
CA VAL A 22 -10.58 -5.70 -2.90
C VAL A 22 -11.53 -4.65 -2.33
N ARG A 23 -12.44 -5.05 -1.44
CA ARG A 23 -13.39 -4.11 -0.83
C ARG A 23 -12.70 -3.02 -0.01
N GLU A 24 -11.68 -3.35 0.76
CA GLU A 24 -10.94 -2.34 1.53
C GLU A 24 -10.17 -1.38 0.61
N ILE A 25 -9.57 -1.88 -0.48
CA ILE A 25 -8.87 -1.06 -1.49
C ILE A 25 -9.84 -0.09 -2.17
N GLU A 26 -10.99 -0.56 -2.66
CA GLU A 26 -11.96 0.28 -3.40
C GLU A 26 -12.64 1.33 -2.52
N ASN A 27 -12.77 1.08 -1.21
CA ASN A 27 -13.42 2.00 -0.28
C ASN A 27 -12.43 2.84 0.55
N ALA A 28 -11.12 2.70 0.31
CA ALA A 28 -10.11 3.43 1.04
C ALA A 28 -10.17 4.94 0.71
N LYS A 29 -10.33 5.77 1.74
CA LYS A 29 -10.18 7.24 1.61
C LYS A 29 -8.73 7.63 1.34
N HIS A 30 -7.80 6.91 1.97
CA HIS A 30 -6.36 7.07 1.80
C HIS A 30 -5.77 5.67 1.57
N LEU A 31 -5.19 5.45 0.40
CA LEU A 31 -4.57 4.19 0.02
C LEU A 31 -3.05 4.36 -0.04
N TYR A 32 -2.35 3.59 0.78
CA TYR A 32 -0.90 3.59 0.82
C TYR A 32 -0.35 2.24 0.35
N LEU A 33 0.65 2.28 -0.52
CA LEU A 33 1.34 1.09 -1.01
C LEU A 33 2.79 1.10 -0.54
N ARG A 34 3.26 -0.07 -0.10
CA ARG A 34 4.69 -0.26 0.18
C ARG A 34 5.55 -0.01 -1.06
N THR A 35 5.04 -0.36 -2.24
CA THR A 35 5.69 -0.18 -3.53
C THR A 35 4.65 -0.18 -4.66
N LYS A 36 4.90 0.59 -5.72
CA LYS A 36 4.13 0.52 -6.98
C LYS A 36 4.53 -0.64 -7.88
N HIS A 37 5.65 -1.32 -7.59
CA HIS A 37 6.20 -2.38 -8.45
C HIS A 37 5.52 -3.75 -8.28
N HIS A 38 4.47 -3.84 -7.45
CA HIS A 38 3.73 -5.09 -7.26
C HIS A 38 2.76 -5.31 -8.43
N PRO A 39 2.70 -6.50 -9.06
CA PRO A 39 1.88 -6.72 -10.27
C PRO A 39 0.39 -6.39 -10.07
N THR A 40 -0.16 -6.69 -8.90
CA THR A 40 -1.54 -6.36 -8.49
C THR A 40 -1.85 -4.85 -8.51
N VAL A 41 -0.85 -3.96 -8.50
CA VAL A 41 -1.08 -2.49 -8.57
C VAL A 41 -1.74 -2.10 -9.88
N LYS A 42 -1.54 -2.87 -10.94
CA LYS A 42 -2.24 -2.68 -12.21
C LYS A 42 -3.78 -2.66 -12.02
N TYR A 43 -4.33 -3.47 -11.13
CA TYR A 43 -5.76 -3.45 -10.80
C TYR A 43 -6.22 -2.08 -10.26
N ILE A 44 -5.41 -1.52 -9.36
CA ILE A 44 -5.68 -0.24 -8.68
C ILE A 44 -5.67 0.88 -9.72
N GLU A 45 -4.68 0.87 -10.62
CA GLU A 45 -4.52 1.82 -11.72
C GLU A 45 -5.64 1.69 -12.77
N ASP A 46 -5.95 0.47 -13.21
CA ASP A 46 -7.01 0.19 -14.19
C ASP A 46 -8.40 0.61 -13.64
N LYS A 47 -8.58 0.62 -12.31
CA LYS A 47 -9.78 1.13 -11.63
C LYS A 47 -9.78 2.65 -11.40
N GLY A 48 -8.68 3.34 -11.72
CA GLY A 48 -8.54 4.78 -11.49
C GLY A 48 -8.48 5.17 -10.01
N ILE A 49 -8.04 4.24 -9.14
CA ILE A 49 -7.94 4.49 -7.70
C ILE A 49 -6.61 5.17 -7.41
N SER A 50 -6.66 6.36 -6.80
CA SER A 50 -5.47 7.08 -6.37
C SER A 50 -4.81 6.41 -5.17
N TYR A 51 -3.48 6.39 -5.17
CA TYR A 51 -2.68 5.87 -4.06
C TYR A 51 -1.40 6.68 -3.86
N THR A 52 -0.80 6.54 -2.68
CA THR A 52 0.55 7.01 -2.38
C THR A 52 1.45 5.78 -2.21
N SER A 53 2.55 5.71 -2.95
CA SER A 53 3.55 4.67 -2.72
C SER A 53 4.75 5.20 -1.94
N PHE A 54 5.48 4.29 -1.30
CA PHE A 54 6.67 4.59 -0.51
C PHE A 54 7.98 4.17 -1.20
N ASP A 55 7.97 4.11 -2.54
CA ASP A 55 9.16 3.75 -3.32
C ASP A 55 10.32 4.73 -3.06
N ASP A 56 10.03 6.01 -2.76
CA ASP A 56 11.02 7.04 -2.40
C ASP A 56 11.82 6.67 -1.13
N ILE A 57 11.18 6.01 -0.17
CA ILE A 57 11.81 5.59 1.09
C ILE A 57 12.79 4.44 0.82
N TYR A 58 12.42 3.50 -0.04
CA TYR A 58 13.31 2.40 -0.46
C TYR A 58 14.55 2.91 -1.21
N GLU A 59 14.42 3.98 -1.98
CA GLU A 59 15.54 4.60 -2.69
C GLU A 59 16.46 5.40 -1.76
N SER A 60 15.94 5.86 -0.62
CA SER A 60 16.62 6.83 0.26
C SER A 60 17.30 6.23 1.49
N LEU A 61 16.90 5.03 1.93
CA LEU A 61 17.35 4.45 3.20
C LEU A 61 18.15 3.15 2.98
N PRO A 62 19.29 2.97 3.70
CA PRO A 62 20.21 1.87 3.45
C PRO A 62 19.77 0.52 4.04
N THR A 63 18.81 0.50 4.96
CA THR A 63 18.35 -0.73 5.62
C THR A 63 16.83 -0.89 5.60
N PHE A 64 16.37 -2.14 5.56
CA PHE A 64 14.93 -2.44 5.64
C PHE A 64 14.30 -1.99 6.96
N GLU A 65 15.05 -2.01 8.06
CA GLU A 65 14.57 -1.56 9.36
C GLU A 65 14.20 -0.08 9.34
N GLU A 66 15.10 0.76 8.81
CA GLU A 66 14.85 2.20 8.65
C GLU A 66 13.69 2.47 7.68
N VAL A 67 13.61 1.72 6.56
CA VAL A 67 12.50 1.81 5.61
C VAL A 67 11.15 1.55 6.30
N TYR A 68 11.03 0.47 7.05
CA TYR A 68 9.76 0.13 7.70
C TYR A 68 9.40 1.10 8.83
N GLN A 69 10.40 1.56 9.59
CA GLN A 69 10.19 2.56 10.64
C GLN A 69 9.69 3.88 10.06
N GLU A 70 10.29 4.35 8.95
CA GLU A 70 9.88 5.59 8.30
C GLU A 70 8.48 5.48 7.67
N ILE A 71 8.15 4.35 7.02
CA ILE A 71 6.79 4.10 6.52
C ILE A 71 5.76 4.18 7.66
N ALA A 72 6.02 3.51 8.78
CA ALA A 72 5.12 3.53 9.94
C ALA A 72 4.96 4.97 10.50
N ASN A 73 6.05 5.71 10.63
CA ASN A 73 6.04 7.10 11.09
C ASN A 73 5.19 7.99 10.18
N ARG A 74 5.35 7.88 8.84
CA ARG A 74 4.57 8.65 7.88
C ARG A 74 3.08 8.31 7.94
N ILE A 75 2.72 7.03 8.04
CA ILE A 75 1.31 6.61 8.15
C ILE A 75 0.67 7.18 9.42
N ILE A 76 1.35 7.05 10.57
CA ILE A 76 0.83 7.55 11.85
C ILE A 76 0.74 9.08 11.85
N GLY A 77 1.72 9.77 11.26
CA GLY A 77 1.72 11.23 11.13
C GLY A 77 0.70 11.78 10.11
N SER A 78 0.15 10.92 9.25
CA SER A 78 -0.90 11.27 8.27
C SER A 78 -2.32 11.22 8.85
N ALA A 79 -2.47 10.76 10.10
CA ALA A 79 -3.75 10.50 10.77
C ALA A 79 -4.40 11.74 11.40
#